data_AF-A0A935BIY3-F1
#
_entry.id   AF-A0A935BIY3-F1
#
_cell.length_a   1.000
_cell.length_b   1.000
_cell.length_c   1.000
_cell.angle_alpha   90.00
_cell.angle_beta   90.00
_cell.angle_gamma   90.00
#
_symmetry.space_group_name_H-M   'P 1'
#
loop_
_entity.id
_entity.type
_entity.pdbx_description
1 polymer ?
#
loop_
_entity_poly.entity_id
_entity_poly.type
_entity_poly.pdbx_seq_one_letter_code
_entity_poly.pdbx_strand_id
1 'polypeptide(L)'
;MPNLLRKDRAYQIATAHFYAGHFARAAEEFDAIARDRLSPWREWAPYLAARSYVRIATLANESNGERRHAAFTVAERRLADLLANPHLSQWHPSARGLRDYLALRMDLAAARRNLEARLVSGESDRPLQQDLIDFLWSIDQLEYPVVGRLRMEERVARDGGLADWILTTQSAWNAEGKTRTVARAEALRHARDIWKRSQRQSWAVAAILLAEDRTALPAALHDQALQWGREHPAYATYQMQRLRWIESKAAKLDGIDQRVLRDLIVAQARQHLYTANFPADGRNALREIILRHTPRIDEAESVLLAEYLPPIHMLSFDHPGHYGDVDDEISMTLPTSAATWVNAQLSLADMETLLNRRKLHPGLWTNLAVAAWTRAVALRDHDSARRLSSQLASSIPGLSEPLERYRRAEPSDRDFQAADLLVRHPAMSVEVKDIEDHSTEILSGEFALDNWWCLVATDSRPQDFLTLAFPSASRDRANKERDRFLKLDNATNQLARIILARAKSHPDDPRIPEDLHRLIQATRGGCVNAETSRLSKAMFRLLHSRYKETPWAGKTKYHY
;
A
#
# COMPACT_ATOMS: atom_id res chain seq x y z
N MET A 1 -33.98 29.38 -35.44
CA MET A 1 -32.71 28.93 -34.81
C MET A 1 -31.61 28.90 -35.88
N PRO A 2 -30.49 29.62 -35.66
CA PRO A 2 -29.31 29.58 -36.54
C PRO A 2 -28.91 28.16 -36.95
N ASN A 3 -28.40 27.98 -38.17
CA ASN A 3 -28.09 26.66 -38.71
C ASN A 3 -27.10 25.89 -37.83
N LEU A 4 -26.01 26.55 -37.41
CA LEU A 4 -25.00 26.00 -36.49
C LEU A 4 -25.64 25.46 -35.20
N LEU A 5 -26.46 26.27 -34.53
CA LEU A 5 -27.16 25.86 -33.31
C LEU A 5 -28.06 24.63 -33.52
N ARG A 6 -28.71 24.50 -34.69
CA ARG A 6 -29.49 23.29 -35.02
C ARG A 6 -28.60 22.05 -35.14
N LYS A 7 -27.40 22.17 -35.70
CA LYS A 7 -26.44 21.06 -35.82
C LYS A 7 -25.84 20.67 -34.47
N ASP A 8 -25.51 21.66 -33.64
CA ASP A 8 -25.07 21.43 -32.26
C ASP A 8 -26.15 20.74 -31.43
N ARG A 9 -27.41 21.18 -31.59
CA ARG A 9 -28.52 20.54 -30.90
C ARG A 9 -28.72 19.09 -31.32
N ALA A 10 -28.57 18.78 -32.62
CA ALA A 10 -28.65 17.40 -33.10
C ALA A 10 -27.53 16.53 -32.49
N TYR A 11 -26.31 17.07 -32.42
CA TYR A 11 -25.20 16.41 -31.75
C TYR A 11 -25.45 16.17 -30.24
N GLN A 12 -25.97 17.18 -29.53
CA GLN A 12 -26.33 17.06 -28.10
C GLN A 12 -27.42 16.01 -27.84
N ILE A 13 -28.38 15.86 -28.75
CA ILE A 13 -29.44 14.84 -28.65
C ILE A 13 -28.84 13.44 -28.84
N ALA A 14 -27.99 13.26 -29.86
CA ALA A 14 -27.33 11.99 -30.12
C ALA A 14 -26.43 11.56 -28.95
N THR A 15 -25.68 12.49 -28.36
CA THR A 15 -24.88 12.21 -27.16
C THR A 15 -25.75 11.91 -25.94
N ALA A 16 -26.85 12.64 -25.74
CA ALA A 16 -27.79 12.35 -24.65
C ALA A 16 -28.35 10.91 -24.75
N HIS A 17 -28.72 10.46 -25.96
CA HIS A 17 -29.13 9.08 -26.17
C HIS A 17 -27.99 8.07 -25.90
N PHE A 18 -26.76 8.39 -26.30
CA PHE A 18 -25.61 7.55 -26.01
C PHE A 18 -25.41 7.36 -24.49
N TYR A 19 -25.40 8.46 -23.72
CA TYR A 19 -25.20 8.40 -22.28
C TYR A 19 -26.41 7.83 -21.52
N ALA A 20 -27.62 7.92 -22.09
CA ALA A 20 -28.81 7.26 -21.57
C ALA A 20 -28.87 5.74 -21.88
N GLY A 21 -27.88 5.18 -22.58
CA GLY A 21 -27.86 3.76 -22.95
C GLY A 21 -28.69 3.40 -24.19
N HIS A 22 -29.29 4.39 -24.87
CA HIS A 22 -30.07 4.20 -26.10
C HIS A 22 -29.14 4.12 -27.34
N PHE A 23 -28.21 3.17 -27.34
CA PHE A 23 -27.10 3.11 -28.29
C PHE A 23 -27.54 2.94 -29.76
N ALA A 24 -28.56 2.12 -30.05
CA ALA A 24 -29.02 1.94 -31.43
C ALA A 24 -29.53 3.26 -32.02
N ARG A 25 -30.35 3.99 -31.26
CA ARG A 25 -30.84 5.32 -31.62
C ARG A 25 -29.72 6.34 -31.75
N ALA A 26 -28.78 6.34 -30.80
CA ALA A 26 -27.62 7.22 -30.88
C ALA A 26 -26.80 6.97 -32.15
N ALA A 27 -26.60 5.71 -32.54
CA ALA A 27 -25.88 5.36 -33.77
C ALA A 27 -26.57 5.90 -35.03
N GLU A 28 -27.90 5.74 -35.13
CA GLU A 28 -28.69 6.28 -36.25
C GLU A 28 -28.59 7.81 -36.35
N GLU A 29 -28.66 8.49 -35.20
CA GLU A 29 -28.56 9.95 -35.12
C GLU A 29 -27.14 10.43 -35.47
N PHE A 30 -26.09 9.72 -35.03
CA PHE A 30 -24.72 10.00 -35.47
C PHE A 30 -24.52 9.72 -36.97
N ASP A 31 -25.09 8.66 -37.54
CA ASP A 31 -25.05 8.41 -38.98
C ASP A 31 -25.78 9.50 -39.79
N ALA A 32 -26.84 10.09 -39.23
CA ALA A 32 -27.50 11.26 -39.83
C ALA A 32 -26.59 12.49 -39.81
N ILE A 33 -25.89 12.74 -38.70
CA ILE A 33 -24.91 13.84 -38.57
C ILE A 33 -23.74 13.65 -39.55
N ALA A 34 -23.24 12.43 -39.73
CA ALA A 34 -22.14 12.11 -40.66
C ALA A 34 -22.50 12.38 -42.15
N ARG A 35 -23.79 12.24 -42.51
CA ARG A 35 -24.29 12.50 -43.87
C ARG A 35 -24.52 13.99 -44.14
N ASP A 36 -24.62 14.80 -43.09
CA ASP A 36 -24.89 16.23 -43.20
C ASP A 36 -23.61 17.04 -43.48
N ARG A 37 -23.47 17.49 -44.73
CA ARG A 37 -22.30 18.28 -45.18
C ARG A 37 -22.15 19.63 -44.48
N LEU A 38 -23.21 20.15 -43.85
CA LEU A 38 -23.19 21.44 -43.15
C LEU A 38 -22.95 21.27 -41.64
N SER A 39 -22.86 20.04 -41.15
CA SER A 39 -22.60 19.79 -39.73
C SER A 39 -21.11 19.91 -39.42
N PRO A 40 -20.71 20.74 -38.42
CA PRO A 40 -19.32 20.76 -37.96
C PRO A 40 -18.91 19.43 -37.31
N TRP A 41 -19.89 18.64 -36.86
CA TRP A 41 -19.72 17.33 -36.22
C TRP A 41 -19.69 16.18 -37.23
N ARG A 42 -19.61 16.45 -38.53
CA ARG A 42 -19.64 15.42 -39.56
C ARG A 42 -18.47 14.44 -39.45
N GLU A 43 -17.27 14.92 -39.14
CA GLU A 43 -16.05 14.12 -39.24
C GLU A 43 -15.91 13.07 -38.12
N TRP A 44 -16.36 13.37 -36.90
CA TRP A 44 -16.28 12.45 -35.77
C TRP A 44 -17.55 11.64 -35.52
N ALA A 45 -18.67 11.99 -36.15
CA ALA A 45 -19.91 11.25 -35.99
C ALA A 45 -19.80 9.76 -36.40
N PRO A 46 -19.05 9.36 -37.46
CA PRO A 46 -18.81 7.95 -37.77
C PRO A 46 -18.14 7.19 -36.61
N TYR A 47 -17.20 7.83 -35.91
CA TYR A 47 -16.55 7.26 -34.73
C TYR A 47 -17.55 7.02 -33.59
N LEU A 48 -18.43 8.00 -33.32
CA LEU A 48 -19.44 7.89 -32.27
C LEU A 48 -20.54 6.86 -32.60
N ALA A 49 -20.91 6.73 -33.88
CA ALA A 49 -21.78 5.66 -34.35
C ALA A 49 -21.14 4.29 -34.11
N ALA A 50 -19.86 4.11 -34.46
CA ALA A 50 -19.11 2.89 -34.19
C ALA A 50 -19.04 2.58 -32.67
N ARG A 51 -18.72 3.59 -31.84
CA ARG A 51 -18.67 3.48 -30.37
C ARG A 51 -20.01 3.05 -29.77
N SER A 52 -21.12 3.48 -30.37
CA SER A 52 -22.47 3.07 -29.96
C SER A 52 -22.66 1.56 -30.16
N TYR A 53 -22.26 1.01 -31.30
CA TYR A 53 -22.31 -0.45 -31.53
C TYR A 53 -21.33 -1.23 -30.65
N VAL A 54 -20.16 -0.67 -30.33
CA VAL A 54 -19.24 -1.26 -29.33
C VAL A 54 -19.93 -1.40 -27.97
N ARG A 55 -20.70 -0.38 -27.55
CA ARG A 55 -21.47 -0.44 -26.29
C ARG A 55 -22.60 -1.48 -26.35
N ILE A 56 -23.32 -1.57 -27.47
CA ILE A 56 -24.32 -2.64 -27.67
C ILE A 56 -23.66 -4.01 -27.53
N ALA A 57 -22.52 -4.23 -28.18
CA ALA A 57 -21.80 -5.51 -28.16
C ALA A 57 -21.26 -5.90 -26.78
N THR A 58 -20.92 -4.91 -25.94
CA THR A 58 -20.25 -5.16 -24.65
C THR A 58 -21.12 -5.03 -23.41
N LEU A 59 -22.29 -4.38 -23.51
CA LEU A 59 -23.24 -4.25 -22.40
C LEU A 59 -24.48 -5.16 -22.54
N ALA A 60 -24.64 -5.87 -23.66
CA ALA A 60 -25.72 -6.85 -23.82
C ALA A 60 -25.49 -8.07 -22.90
N ASN A 61 -26.49 -8.41 -22.07
CA ASN A 61 -26.50 -9.60 -21.23
C ASN A 61 -26.27 -10.89 -22.04
N GLU A 62 -25.61 -11.89 -21.44
CA GLU A 62 -25.25 -13.17 -22.08
C GLU A 62 -26.45 -13.95 -22.66
N SER A 63 -27.67 -13.71 -22.13
CA SER A 63 -28.91 -14.29 -22.64
C SER A 63 -29.29 -13.82 -24.06
N ASN A 64 -28.58 -12.85 -24.63
CA ASN A 64 -28.77 -12.32 -25.98
C ASN A 64 -27.62 -12.69 -26.94
N GLY A 65 -27.10 -13.92 -26.87
CA GLY A 65 -25.91 -14.37 -27.61
C GLY A 65 -25.88 -14.01 -29.11
N GLU A 66 -26.97 -14.25 -29.85
CA GLU A 66 -27.05 -13.92 -31.28
C GLU A 66 -27.01 -12.41 -31.55
N ARG A 67 -27.78 -11.61 -30.78
CA ARG A 67 -27.78 -10.14 -30.93
C ARG A 67 -26.43 -9.54 -30.54
N ARG A 68 -25.78 -10.12 -29.53
CA ARG A 68 -24.43 -9.74 -29.11
C ARG A 68 -23.42 -10.00 -30.23
N HIS A 69 -23.43 -11.20 -30.81
CA HIS A 69 -22.54 -11.54 -31.93
C HIS A 69 -22.77 -10.62 -33.15
N ALA A 70 -24.04 -10.40 -33.53
CA ALA A 70 -24.37 -9.46 -34.60
C ALA A 70 -23.88 -8.03 -34.32
N ALA A 71 -24.00 -7.54 -33.08
CA ALA A 71 -23.48 -6.23 -32.69
C ALA A 71 -21.95 -6.15 -32.79
N PHE A 72 -21.23 -7.22 -32.44
CA PHE A 72 -19.77 -7.30 -32.64
C PHE A 72 -19.40 -7.18 -34.12
N THR A 73 -20.06 -7.95 -35.00
CA THR A 73 -19.81 -7.90 -36.45
C THR A 73 -20.07 -6.50 -37.02
N VAL A 74 -21.16 -5.84 -36.61
CA VAL A 74 -21.46 -4.48 -37.06
C VAL A 74 -20.42 -3.47 -36.53
N ALA A 75 -20.03 -3.59 -35.27
CA ALA A 75 -19.02 -2.72 -34.67
C ALA A 75 -17.66 -2.88 -35.37
N GLU A 76 -17.22 -4.11 -35.61
CA GLU A 76 -15.96 -4.41 -36.30
C GLU A 76 -15.94 -3.83 -37.72
N ARG A 77 -17.00 -4.06 -38.50
CA ARG A 77 -17.13 -3.51 -39.85
C ARG A 77 -17.07 -1.99 -39.86
N ARG A 78 -17.81 -1.33 -38.97
CA ARG A 78 -17.81 0.14 -38.87
C ARG A 78 -16.44 0.71 -38.50
N LEU A 79 -15.71 0.03 -37.61
CA LEU A 79 -14.34 0.43 -37.25
C LEU A 79 -13.37 0.19 -38.42
N ALA A 80 -13.52 -0.90 -39.16
CA ALA A 80 -12.72 -1.16 -40.37
C ALA A 80 -12.97 -0.10 -41.46
N ASP A 81 -14.23 0.24 -41.73
CA ASP A 81 -14.60 1.29 -42.69
C ASP A 81 -14.02 2.66 -42.29
N LEU A 82 -14.02 2.98 -41.00
CA LEU A 82 -13.42 4.21 -40.47
C LEU A 82 -11.89 4.23 -40.69
N LEU A 83 -11.21 3.12 -40.36
CA LEU A 83 -9.76 2.98 -40.52
C LEU A 83 -9.33 2.98 -41.99
N ALA A 84 -10.17 2.49 -42.89
CA ALA A 84 -9.92 2.51 -44.33
C ALA A 84 -10.05 3.91 -44.95
N ASN A 85 -10.72 4.86 -44.26
CA ASN A 85 -10.95 6.21 -44.77
C ASN A 85 -9.82 7.18 -44.34
N PRO A 86 -8.97 7.67 -45.27
CA PRO A 86 -7.87 8.57 -44.94
C PRO A 86 -8.33 9.94 -44.41
N HIS A 87 -9.54 10.38 -44.78
CA HIS A 87 -10.10 11.65 -44.31
C HIS A 87 -10.48 11.62 -42.82
N LEU A 88 -10.52 10.44 -42.21
CA LEU A 88 -10.81 10.23 -40.80
C LEU A 88 -9.56 9.90 -39.98
N SER A 89 -8.37 10.17 -40.51
CA SER A 89 -7.07 9.83 -39.90
C SER A 89 -6.93 10.31 -38.46
N GLN A 90 -7.49 11.49 -38.13
CA GLN A 90 -7.53 12.01 -36.75
C GLN A 90 -8.20 11.06 -35.75
N TRP A 91 -9.15 10.23 -36.19
CA TRP A 91 -9.89 9.28 -35.34
C TRP A 91 -9.33 7.86 -35.40
N HIS A 92 -8.36 7.59 -36.28
CA HIS A 92 -7.79 6.26 -36.44
C HIS A 92 -7.19 5.69 -35.14
N PRO A 93 -6.44 6.46 -34.31
CA PRO A 93 -5.94 5.94 -33.03
C PRO A 93 -7.06 5.46 -32.11
N SER A 94 -8.14 6.24 -31.97
CA SER A 94 -9.29 5.89 -31.13
C SER A 94 -10.05 4.68 -31.69
N ALA A 95 -10.22 4.60 -33.01
CA ALA A 95 -10.88 3.48 -33.66
C ALA A 95 -10.08 2.17 -33.53
N ARG A 96 -8.73 2.22 -33.64
CA ARG A 96 -7.86 1.08 -33.35
C ARG A 96 -8.02 0.61 -31.91
N GLY A 97 -8.04 1.53 -30.94
CA GLY A 97 -8.28 1.19 -29.53
C GLY A 97 -9.61 0.48 -29.29
N LEU A 98 -10.70 0.94 -29.92
CA LEU A 98 -12.00 0.26 -29.83
C LEU A 98 -11.99 -1.12 -30.51
N ARG A 99 -11.30 -1.27 -31.63
CA ARG A 99 -11.18 -2.56 -32.33
C ARG A 99 -10.43 -3.58 -31.47
N ASP A 100 -9.35 -3.18 -30.85
CA ASP A 100 -8.55 -4.05 -29.97
C ASP A 100 -9.33 -4.41 -28.69
N TYR A 101 -10.08 -3.46 -28.13
CA TYR A 101 -11.01 -3.69 -27.02
C TYR A 101 -12.10 -4.74 -27.35
N LEU A 102 -12.61 -4.75 -28.59
CA LEU A 102 -13.53 -5.78 -29.08
C LEU A 102 -12.81 -7.12 -29.27
N ALA A 103 -11.61 -7.12 -29.85
CA ALA A 103 -10.83 -8.34 -30.09
C ALA A 103 -10.61 -9.14 -28.81
N LEU A 104 -10.24 -8.46 -27.72
CA LEU A 104 -10.09 -9.04 -26.38
C LEU A 104 -11.34 -9.74 -25.84
N ARG A 105 -12.54 -9.37 -26.31
CA ARG A 105 -13.83 -9.94 -25.88
C ARG A 105 -14.39 -10.98 -26.84
N MET A 106 -13.89 -11.01 -28.06
CA MET A 106 -14.30 -11.95 -29.10
C MET A 106 -13.45 -13.21 -29.09
N ASP A 107 -12.13 -13.04 -29.10
CA ASP A 107 -11.16 -14.12 -29.01
C ASP A 107 -9.96 -13.66 -28.17
N LEU A 108 -10.10 -13.85 -26.86
CA LEU A 108 -9.09 -13.48 -25.88
C LEU A 108 -7.73 -14.13 -26.18
N ALA A 109 -7.71 -15.37 -26.66
CA ALA A 109 -6.48 -16.11 -26.92
C ALA A 109 -5.74 -15.54 -28.14
N ALA A 110 -6.45 -15.27 -29.23
CA ALA A 110 -5.85 -14.63 -30.41
C ALA A 110 -5.42 -13.19 -30.12
N ALA A 111 -6.26 -12.40 -29.43
CA ALA A 111 -5.94 -11.04 -29.05
C ALA A 111 -4.68 -10.97 -28.17
N ARG A 112 -4.55 -11.85 -27.18
CA ARG A 112 -3.36 -11.95 -26.33
C ARG A 112 -2.10 -12.29 -27.13
N ARG A 113 -2.16 -13.27 -28.05
CA ARG A 113 -1.00 -13.62 -28.91
C ARG A 113 -0.55 -12.42 -29.77
N ASN A 114 -1.50 -11.65 -30.30
CA ASN A 114 -1.20 -10.46 -31.08
C ASN A 114 -0.60 -9.34 -30.22
N LEU A 115 -1.12 -9.13 -29.01
CA LEU A 115 -0.56 -8.18 -28.04
C LEU A 115 0.87 -8.57 -27.64
N GLU A 116 1.10 -9.85 -27.36
CA GLU A 116 2.42 -10.38 -27.04
C GLU A 116 3.43 -10.15 -28.18
N ALA A 117 3.05 -10.44 -29.42
CA ALA A 117 3.90 -10.22 -30.59
C ALA A 117 4.30 -8.73 -30.74
N ARG A 118 3.38 -7.80 -30.49
CA ARG A 118 3.67 -6.35 -30.49
C ARG A 118 4.61 -5.95 -29.37
N LEU A 119 4.35 -6.43 -28.15
CA LEU A 119 5.19 -6.12 -26.98
C LEU A 119 6.62 -6.65 -27.13
N VAL A 120 6.79 -7.84 -27.70
CA VAL A 120 8.11 -8.47 -27.89
C VAL A 120 8.87 -7.84 -29.06
N SER A 121 8.20 -7.48 -30.14
CA SER A 121 8.85 -6.80 -31.28
C SER A 121 9.19 -5.34 -31.00
N GLY A 122 8.43 -4.69 -30.10
CA GLY A 122 8.50 -3.24 -29.90
C GLY A 122 7.84 -2.44 -31.03
N GLU A 123 7.23 -3.12 -32.00
CA GLU A 123 6.55 -2.53 -33.15
C GLU A 123 5.06 -2.38 -32.85
N SER A 124 4.63 -1.17 -32.51
CA SER A 124 3.22 -0.86 -32.29
C SER A 124 2.89 0.57 -32.70
N ASP A 125 1.74 0.72 -33.37
CA ASP A 125 1.11 2.02 -33.66
C ASP A 125 0.39 2.61 -32.43
N ARG A 126 0.49 1.95 -31.26
CA ARG A 126 -0.12 2.35 -29.99
C ARG A 126 0.96 2.67 -28.96
N PRO A 127 0.66 3.52 -27.96
CA PRO A 127 1.54 3.69 -26.81
C PRO A 127 1.78 2.34 -26.11
N LEU A 128 3.04 2.04 -25.80
CA LEU A 128 3.46 0.82 -25.09
C LEU A 128 2.61 0.58 -23.82
N GLN A 129 2.31 1.65 -23.07
CA GLN A 129 1.49 1.60 -21.86
C GLN A 129 0.14 0.90 -22.11
N GLN A 130 -0.54 1.22 -23.21
CA GLN A 130 -1.86 0.67 -23.47
C GLN A 130 -1.80 -0.79 -23.91
N ASP A 131 -0.83 -1.17 -24.75
CA ASP A 131 -0.63 -2.58 -25.12
C ASP A 131 -0.28 -3.42 -23.88
N LEU A 132 0.49 -2.87 -22.94
CA LEU A 132 0.81 -3.54 -21.68
C LEU A 132 -0.44 -3.69 -20.79
N ILE A 133 -1.27 -2.65 -20.66
CA ILE A 133 -2.54 -2.71 -19.91
C ILE A 133 -3.46 -3.79 -20.49
N ASP A 134 -3.68 -3.76 -21.80
CA ASP A 134 -4.55 -4.70 -22.51
C ASP A 134 -4.02 -6.15 -22.37
N PHE A 135 -2.70 -6.34 -22.43
CA PHE A 135 -2.05 -7.63 -22.26
C PHE A 135 -2.17 -8.16 -20.83
N LEU A 136 -1.85 -7.36 -19.80
CA LEU A 136 -1.96 -7.76 -18.39
C LEU A 136 -3.40 -8.10 -18.02
N TRP A 137 -4.38 -7.28 -18.44
CA TRP A 137 -5.80 -7.61 -18.26
C TRP A 137 -6.14 -8.97 -18.87
N SER A 138 -5.59 -9.30 -20.04
CA SER A 138 -5.82 -10.59 -20.70
C SER A 138 -5.20 -11.78 -19.96
N ILE A 139 -4.17 -11.56 -19.15
CA ILE A 139 -3.56 -12.54 -18.25
C ILE A 139 -4.44 -12.69 -17.00
N ASP A 140 -4.92 -11.61 -16.41
CA ASP A 140 -5.78 -11.65 -15.21
C ASP A 140 -7.08 -12.42 -15.45
N GLN A 141 -7.66 -12.29 -16.65
CA GLN A 141 -8.82 -13.09 -17.07
C GLN A 141 -8.56 -14.60 -17.05
N LEU A 142 -7.29 -15.03 -17.11
CA LEU A 142 -6.91 -16.43 -16.96
C LEU A 142 -6.73 -16.85 -15.50
N GLU A 143 -6.39 -15.95 -14.59
CA GLU A 143 -6.16 -16.29 -13.17
C GLU A 143 -7.48 -16.31 -12.38
N TYR A 144 -8.32 -15.29 -12.57
CA TYR A 144 -9.61 -15.14 -11.91
C TYR A 144 -10.74 -15.29 -12.94
N PRO A 145 -11.24 -16.52 -13.19
CA PRO A 145 -12.41 -16.71 -14.02
C PRO A 145 -13.63 -16.17 -13.26
N VAL A 146 -13.90 -14.87 -13.41
CA VAL A 146 -15.21 -14.29 -13.11
C VAL A 146 -16.18 -14.98 -14.08
N VAL A 147 -16.89 -15.99 -13.57
CA VAL A 147 -17.92 -16.76 -14.26
C VAL A 147 -17.40 -17.74 -15.34
N GLY A 148 -16.88 -18.89 -14.89
CA GLY A 148 -17.31 -20.19 -15.42
C GLY A 148 -17.02 -20.60 -16.87
N ARG A 149 -15.95 -20.12 -17.53
CA ARG A 149 -15.69 -20.53 -18.95
C ARG A 149 -14.31 -21.05 -19.34
N LEU A 150 -13.32 -21.17 -18.46
CA LEU A 150 -12.03 -21.76 -18.85
C LEU A 150 -11.55 -22.80 -17.85
N ARG A 151 -11.44 -24.06 -18.30
CA ARG A 151 -10.73 -25.12 -17.59
C ARG A 151 -9.30 -24.68 -17.31
N MET A 152 -8.78 -25.08 -16.16
CA MET A 152 -7.48 -24.67 -15.62
C MET A 152 -6.29 -25.13 -16.48
N GLU A 153 -6.51 -26.10 -17.38
CA GLU A 153 -5.48 -26.87 -18.08
C GLU A 153 -5.18 -26.38 -19.51
N GLU A 154 -6.00 -25.48 -20.08
CA GLU A 154 -5.78 -24.88 -21.43
C GLU A 154 -5.09 -23.49 -21.36
N ARG A 155 -4.62 -23.10 -20.16
CA ARG A 155 -4.17 -21.74 -19.85
C ARG A 155 -2.71 -21.53 -20.29
N VAL A 156 -2.54 -20.87 -21.44
CA VAL A 156 -1.27 -20.43 -22.05
C VAL A 156 -0.35 -21.57 -22.45
N ALA A 157 0.17 -21.50 -23.68
CA ALA A 157 1.17 -22.45 -24.13
C ALA A 157 2.43 -22.31 -23.27
N ARG A 158 2.95 -23.42 -22.74
CA ARG A 158 4.26 -23.46 -22.05
C ARG A 158 5.42 -23.43 -23.06
N ASP A 159 5.36 -22.47 -23.97
CA ASP A 159 6.26 -22.29 -25.10
C ASP A 159 7.42 -21.32 -24.77
N GLY A 160 7.43 -20.78 -23.56
CA GLY A 160 8.40 -19.81 -23.11
C GLY A 160 8.14 -18.38 -23.59
N GLY A 161 6.95 -18.05 -24.08
CA GLY A 161 6.52 -16.68 -24.38
C GLY A 161 6.50 -15.75 -23.15
N LEU A 162 6.16 -14.49 -23.37
CA LEU A 162 5.96 -13.48 -22.32
C LEU A 162 4.82 -13.88 -21.38
N ALA A 163 3.71 -14.39 -21.90
CA ALA A 163 2.59 -14.84 -21.08
C ALA A 163 3.01 -16.01 -20.15
N ASP A 164 3.77 -16.97 -20.68
CA ASP A 164 4.32 -18.09 -19.91
C ASP A 164 5.30 -17.59 -18.82
N TRP A 165 6.15 -16.61 -19.17
CA TRP A 165 7.10 -16.01 -18.23
C TRP A 165 6.39 -15.32 -17.05
N ILE A 166 5.33 -14.53 -17.32
CA ILE A 166 4.55 -13.84 -16.29
C ILE A 166 3.87 -14.85 -15.36
N LEU A 167 3.13 -15.81 -15.92
CA LEU A 167 2.44 -16.83 -15.12
C LEU A 167 3.42 -17.67 -14.30
N THR A 168 4.58 -18.00 -14.87
CA THR A 168 5.62 -18.74 -14.15
C THR A 168 6.15 -17.94 -12.96
N THR A 169 6.45 -16.66 -13.15
CA THR A 169 7.00 -15.81 -12.09
C THR A 169 5.96 -15.45 -11.01
N GLN A 170 4.68 -15.35 -11.37
CA GLN A 170 3.56 -15.04 -10.47
C GLN A 170 3.01 -16.26 -9.71
N SER A 171 3.13 -17.48 -10.26
CA SER A 171 2.57 -18.70 -9.67
C SER A 171 2.92 -18.94 -8.19
N ALA A 172 4.12 -18.53 -7.76
CA ALA A 172 4.59 -18.63 -6.39
C ALA A 172 4.05 -17.54 -5.44
N TRP A 173 3.36 -16.52 -5.97
CA TRP A 173 2.78 -15.42 -5.21
C TRP A 173 1.26 -15.60 -5.04
N ASN A 174 0.62 -16.25 -6.01
CA ASN A 174 -0.83 -16.50 -6.01
C ASN A 174 -1.25 -17.72 -5.16
N ALA A 175 -0.29 -18.43 -4.55
CA ALA A 175 -0.53 -19.61 -3.73
C ALA A 175 -0.15 -19.36 -2.26
N GLU A 176 -0.92 -19.92 -1.34
CA GLU A 176 -0.73 -19.75 0.10
C GLU A 176 -0.19 -21.04 0.78
N GLY A 177 0.49 -20.86 1.91
CA GLY A 177 0.96 -21.97 2.75
C GLY A 177 1.79 -23.01 2.01
N LYS A 178 1.51 -24.30 2.23
CA LYS A 178 2.22 -25.43 1.60
C LYS A 178 2.08 -25.46 0.08
N THR A 179 0.97 -24.97 -0.45
CA THR A 179 0.70 -24.90 -1.90
C THR A 179 1.68 -23.95 -2.58
N ARG A 180 2.10 -22.89 -1.88
CA ARG A 180 3.12 -21.92 -2.34
C ARG A 180 4.45 -22.59 -2.65
N THR A 181 4.94 -23.44 -1.75
CA THR A 181 6.22 -24.13 -1.91
C THR A 181 6.20 -25.07 -3.12
N VAL A 182 5.12 -25.81 -3.30
CA VAL A 182 4.96 -26.73 -4.44
C VAL A 182 4.91 -25.95 -5.76
N ALA A 183 4.07 -24.91 -5.84
CA ALA A 183 3.94 -24.07 -7.02
C ALA A 183 5.28 -23.39 -7.38
N ARG A 184 6.01 -22.87 -6.39
CA ARG A 184 7.34 -22.27 -6.58
C ARG A 184 8.34 -23.28 -7.14
N ALA A 185 8.36 -24.50 -6.61
CA ALA A 185 9.27 -25.54 -7.08
C ALA A 185 8.95 -25.99 -8.51
N GLU A 186 7.67 -26.09 -8.88
CA GLU A 186 7.24 -26.37 -10.25
C GLU A 186 7.63 -25.26 -11.23
N ALA A 187 7.34 -24.01 -10.86
CA ALA A 187 7.71 -22.84 -11.64
C ALA A 187 9.23 -22.73 -11.85
N LEU A 188 10.02 -23.00 -10.81
CA LEU A 188 11.47 -23.02 -10.91
C LEU A 188 11.97 -24.09 -11.88
N ARG A 189 11.40 -25.30 -11.83
CA ARG A 189 11.74 -26.38 -12.80
C ARG A 189 11.44 -25.94 -14.22
N HIS A 190 10.24 -25.42 -14.46
CA HIS A 190 9.85 -24.94 -15.78
C HIS A 190 10.76 -23.82 -16.30
N ALA A 191 11.05 -22.82 -15.46
CA ALA A 191 11.96 -21.73 -15.82
C ALA A 191 13.37 -22.22 -16.19
N ARG A 192 13.90 -23.20 -15.44
CA ARG A 192 15.18 -23.83 -15.74
C ARG A 192 15.16 -24.61 -17.06
N ASP A 193 14.07 -25.31 -17.35
CA ASP A 193 13.94 -26.10 -18.58
C ASP A 193 13.81 -25.22 -19.83
N ILE A 194 13.09 -24.10 -19.74
CA ILE A 194 13.00 -23.12 -20.84
C ILE A 194 14.34 -22.39 -21.01
N TRP A 195 15.01 -22.00 -19.93
CA TRP A 195 16.35 -21.42 -20.02
C TRP A 195 17.34 -22.40 -20.64
N LYS A 196 17.35 -23.67 -20.22
CA LYS A 196 18.26 -24.68 -20.76
C LYS A 196 18.10 -24.85 -22.27
N ARG A 197 16.86 -24.82 -22.78
CA ARG A 197 16.53 -24.98 -24.20
C ARG A 197 16.77 -23.72 -25.03
N SER A 198 16.46 -22.55 -24.50
CA SER A 198 16.46 -21.29 -25.27
C SER A 198 17.64 -20.37 -24.99
N GLN A 199 18.35 -20.57 -23.87
CA GLN A 199 19.41 -19.70 -23.35
C GLN A 199 18.99 -18.22 -23.18
N ARG A 200 17.68 -17.93 -23.16
CA ARG A 200 17.15 -16.57 -23.01
C ARG A 200 17.37 -16.05 -21.60
N GLN A 201 17.90 -14.83 -21.50
CA GLN A 201 18.20 -14.18 -20.23
C GLN A 201 16.95 -13.95 -19.37
N SER A 202 15.80 -13.63 -19.96
CA SER A 202 14.54 -13.47 -19.21
C SER A 202 14.20 -14.71 -18.38
N TRP A 203 14.40 -15.91 -18.93
CA TRP A 203 14.16 -17.16 -18.23
C TRP A 203 15.24 -17.50 -17.19
N ALA A 204 16.47 -17.00 -17.36
CA ALA A 204 17.47 -17.02 -16.29
C ALA A 204 17.02 -16.16 -15.10
N VAL A 205 16.45 -14.97 -15.37
CA VAL A 205 15.89 -14.08 -14.34
C VAL A 205 14.73 -14.74 -13.61
N ALA A 206 13.80 -15.39 -14.33
CA ALA A 206 12.70 -16.13 -13.70
C ALA A 206 13.22 -17.22 -12.76
N ALA A 207 14.21 -18.02 -13.20
CA ALA A 207 14.81 -19.04 -12.36
C ALA A 207 15.47 -18.44 -11.10
N ILE A 208 16.19 -17.32 -11.24
CA ILE A 208 16.82 -16.61 -10.11
C ILE A 208 15.77 -16.09 -9.12
N LEU A 209 14.67 -15.50 -9.62
CA LEU A 209 13.57 -15.00 -8.79
C LEU A 209 12.87 -16.12 -8.00
N LEU A 210 12.79 -17.31 -8.57
CA LEU A 210 12.10 -18.47 -8.00
C LEU A 210 12.99 -19.37 -7.14
N ALA A 211 14.31 -19.23 -7.22
CA ALA A 211 15.25 -19.98 -6.40
C ALA A 211 15.20 -19.52 -4.93
N GLU A 212 15.04 -20.48 -4.00
CA GLU A 212 15.08 -20.21 -2.55
C GLU A 212 16.50 -20.02 -2.03
N ASP A 213 17.45 -20.71 -2.67
CA ASP A 213 18.87 -20.51 -2.45
C ASP A 213 19.67 -20.76 -3.74
N ARG A 214 20.96 -20.44 -3.66
CA ARG A 214 21.92 -20.58 -4.76
C ARG A 214 22.06 -22.02 -5.29
N THR A 215 21.81 -23.04 -4.48
CA THR A 215 21.98 -24.46 -4.86
C THR A 215 20.85 -24.93 -5.77
N ALA A 216 19.71 -24.24 -5.75
CA ALA A 216 18.58 -24.52 -6.63
C ALA A 216 18.82 -24.11 -8.11
N LEU A 217 19.92 -23.41 -8.39
CA LEU A 217 20.30 -22.95 -9.74
C LEU A 217 21.43 -23.79 -10.36
N PRO A 218 21.36 -24.09 -11.67
CA PRO A 218 22.50 -24.64 -12.41
C PRO A 218 23.73 -23.73 -12.32
N ALA A 219 24.93 -24.30 -12.22
CA ALA A 219 26.19 -23.55 -12.16
C ALA A 219 26.35 -22.58 -13.35
N ALA A 220 26.14 -23.08 -14.58
CA ALA A 220 26.22 -22.28 -15.79
C ALA A 220 25.26 -21.08 -15.81
N LEU A 221 24.05 -21.21 -15.24
CA LEU A 221 23.09 -20.11 -15.15
C LEU A 221 23.61 -19.02 -14.20
N HIS A 222 24.10 -19.42 -13.03
CA HIS A 222 24.68 -18.46 -12.10
C HIS A 222 25.93 -17.80 -12.65
N ASP A 223 26.80 -18.55 -13.34
CA ASP A 223 28.03 -18.00 -13.91
C ASP A 223 27.72 -16.99 -15.01
N GLN A 224 26.66 -17.23 -15.80
CA GLN A 224 26.09 -16.23 -16.71
C GLN A 224 25.58 -15.00 -15.95
N ALA A 225 24.85 -15.19 -14.84
CA ALA A 225 24.32 -14.08 -14.04
C ALA A 225 25.40 -13.24 -13.36
N LEU A 226 26.54 -13.83 -13.00
CA LEU A 226 27.71 -13.11 -12.47
C LEU A 226 28.33 -12.15 -13.50
N GLN A 227 28.15 -12.41 -14.80
CA GLN A 227 28.65 -11.56 -15.87
C GLN A 227 27.74 -10.36 -16.15
N TRP A 228 26.53 -10.32 -15.57
CA TRP A 228 25.65 -9.16 -15.69
C TRP A 228 26.26 -7.97 -14.96
N GLY A 229 26.81 -7.02 -15.74
CA GLY A 229 27.32 -5.75 -15.24
C GLY A 229 26.22 -4.86 -14.68
N ARG A 230 26.60 -3.74 -14.06
CA ARG A 230 25.66 -2.79 -13.41
C ARG A 230 24.59 -2.27 -14.36
N GLU A 231 24.94 -2.09 -15.64
CA GLU A 231 24.05 -1.60 -16.70
C GLU A 231 23.05 -2.65 -17.21
N HIS A 232 23.19 -3.91 -16.81
CA HIS A 232 22.29 -4.98 -17.24
C HIS A 232 20.91 -4.83 -16.57
N PRO A 233 19.78 -4.98 -17.29
CA PRO A 233 18.43 -4.79 -16.72
C PRO A 233 18.12 -5.79 -15.60
N ALA A 234 18.71 -6.98 -15.63
CA ALA A 234 18.55 -7.98 -14.57
C ALA A 234 19.48 -7.81 -13.36
N TYR A 235 20.38 -6.82 -13.36
CA TYR A 235 21.40 -6.66 -12.34
C TYR A 235 20.77 -6.51 -10.94
N ALA A 236 19.83 -5.58 -10.80
CA ALA A 236 19.19 -5.31 -9.51
C ALA A 236 18.45 -6.55 -8.96
N THR A 237 17.70 -7.24 -9.81
CA THR A 237 17.00 -8.48 -9.46
C THR A 237 17.96 -9.55 -8.95
N TYR A 238 19.07 -9.77 -9.66
CA TYR A 238 20.05 -10.78 -9.27
C TYR A 238 20.72 -10.44 -7.94
N GLN A 239 21.19 -9.21 -7.77
CA GLN A 239 21.85 -8.80 -6.52
C GLN A 239 20.89 -8.85 -5.32
N MET A 240 19.63 -8.45 -5.52
CA MET A 240 18.59 -8.57 -4.48
C MET A 240 18.35 -10.02 -4.08
N GLN A 241 18.29 -10.96 -5.03
CA GLN A 241 18.12 -12.38 -4.70
C GLN A 241 19.35 -12.97 -4.00
N ARG A 242 20.57 -12.56 -4.39
CA ARG A 242 21.79 -12.95 -3.68
C ARG A 242 21.76 -12.53 -2.22
N LEU A 243 21.36 -11.29 -1.93
CA LEU A 243 21.20 -10.80 -0.56
C LEU A 243 20.21 -11.67 0.22
N ARG A 244 19.04 -11.97 -0.36
CA ARG A 244 18.03 -12.84 0.26
C ARG A 244 18.54 -14.24 0.55
N TRP A 245 19.34 -14.83 -0.35
CA TRP A 245 19.96 -16.14 -0.10
C TRP A 245 20.97 -16.10 1.05
N ILE A 246 21.74 -15.02 1.16
CA ILE A 246 22.68 -14.82 2.27
C ILE A 246 21.91 -14.62 3.58
N GLU A 247 20.84 -13.83 3.59
CA GLU A 247 19.95 -13.66 4.75
C GLU A 247 19.38 -14.99 5.23
N SER A 248 18.83 -15.79 4.31
CA SER A 248 18.27 -17.12 4.60
C SER A 248 19.32 -18.06 5.19
N LYS A 249 20.57 -17.99 4.71
CA LYS A 249 21.68 -18.75 5.29
C LYS A 249 22.06 -18.26 6.69
N ALA A 250 22.15 -16.94 6.88
CA ALA A 250 22.48 -16.32 8.17
C ALA A 250 21.46 -16.65 9.26
N ALA A 251 20.20 -16.83 8.89
CA ALA A 251 19.11 -17.24 9.79
C ALA A 251 19.35 -18.62 10.43
N LYS A 252 20.10 -19.50 9.76
CA LYS A 252 20.33 -20.89 10.17
C LYS A 252 21.65 -21.09 10.93
N LEU A 253 22.41 -20.02 11.15
CA LEU A 253 23.73 -20.04 11.75
C LEU A 253 23.73 -19.32 13.10
N ASP A 254 24.59 -19.76 14.01
CA ASP A 254 24.69 -19.21 15.37
C ASP A 254 26.02 -18.49 15.62
N GLY A 255 26.00 -17.55 16.57
CA GLY A 255 27.22 -16.92 17.09
C GLY A 255 27.98 -16.05 16.09
N ILE A 256 29.27 -16.35 15.91
CA ILE A 256 30.21 -15.54 15.11
C ILE A 256 29.83 -15.58 13.62
N ASP A 257 29.42 -16.73 13.11
CA ASP A 257 29.09 -16.93 11.69
C ASP A 257 27.93 -16.03 11.25
N GLN A 258 26.91 -15.88 12.12
CA GLN A 258 25.80 -14.97 11.88
C GLN A 258 26.25 -13.51 11.82
N ARG A 259 27.20 -13.09 12.68
CA ARG A 259 27.73 -11.72 12.66
C ARG A 259 28.46 -11.42 11.36
N VAL A 260 29.34 -12.31 10.93
CA VAL A 260 30.10 -12.15 9.67
C VAL A 260 29.16 -12.01 8.47
N LEU A 261 28.09 -12.81 8.41
CA LEU A 261 27.12 -12.72 7.32
C LEU A 261 26.28 -11.45 7.38
N ARG A 262 25.89 -10.97 8.56
CA ARG A 262 25.21 -9.66 8.69
C ARG A 262 26.06 -8.51 8.16
N ASP A 263 27.33 -8.47 8.55
CA ASP A 263 28.25 -7.42 8.11
C ASP A 263 28.43 -7.47 6.57
N LEU A 264 28.50 -8.68 6.00
CA LEU A 264 28.52 -8.89 4.56
C LEU A 264 27.23 -8.40 3.86
N ILE A 265 26.06 -8.72 4.42
CA ILE A 265 24.75 -8.28 3.90
C ILE A 265 24.68 -6.76 3.87
N VAL A 266 25.02 -6.10 5.00
CA VAL A 266 25.02 -4.63 5.10
C VAL A 266 25.99 -4.01 4.10
N ALA A 267 27.21 -4.53 3.99
CA ALA A 267 28.21 -4.02 3.05
C ALA A 267 27.74 -4.14 1.59
N GLN A 268 27.19 -5.30 1.20
CA GLN A 268 26.66 -5.50 -0.15
C GLN A 268 25.44 -4.61 -0.43
N ALA A 269 24.50 -4.48 0.52
CA ALA A 269 23.35 -3.63 0.35
C ALA A 269 23.74 -2.15 0.16
N ARG A 270 24.70 -1.65 0.96
CA ARG A 270 25.26 -0.30 0.81
C ARG A 270 25.92 -0.08 -0.54
N GLN A 271 26.65 -1.07 -1.05
CA GLN A 271 27.28 -0.98 -2.37
C GLN A 271 26.24 -0.77 -3.50
N HIS A 272 25.06 -1.36 -3.36
CA HIS A 272 24.01 -1.30 -4.38
C HIS A 272 23.10 -0.08 -4.26
N LEU A 273 23.02 0.55 -3.08
CA LEU A 273 22.10 1.66 -2.79
C LEU A 273 22.20 2.83 -3.79
N TYR A 274 23.41 3.11 -4.28
CA TYR A 274 23.70 4.20 -5.21
C TYR A 274 23.96 3.74 -6.65
N THR A 275 23.62 2.49 -6.98
CA THR A 275 23.73 2.00 -8.36
C THR A 275 22.57 2.50 -9.19
N ALA A 276 22.85 3.09 -10.35
CA ALA A 276 21.83 3.72 -11.23
C ALA A 276 20.65 2.78 -11.54
N ASN A 277 20.92 1.52 -11.83
CA ASN A 277 19.92 0.51 -12.22
C ASN A 277 19.10 -0.09 -11.07
N PHE A 278 19.30 0.33 -9.82
CA PHE A 278 18.35 -0.02 -8.76
C PHE A 278 17.17 0.96 -8.78
N PRO A 279 15.93 0.49 -9.00
CA PRO A 279 14.74 1.34 -8.96
C PRO A 279 14.52 1.90 -7.55
N ALA A 280 13.71 2.96 -7.42
CA ALA A 280 13.38 3.59 -6.14
C ALA A 280 12.99 2.57 -5.07
N ASP A 281 12.03 1.69 -5.38
CA ASP A 281 11.58 0.60 -4.49
C ASP A 281 12.70 -0.39 -4.15
N GLY A 282 13.57 -0.69 -5.12
CA GLY A 282 14.74 -1.53 -4.89
C GLY A 282 15.70 -0.92 -3.89
N ARG A 283 15.92 0.40 -3.95
CA ARG A 283 16.76 1.13 -2.99
C ARG A 283 16.11 1.20 -1.61
N ASN A 284 14.78 1.36 -1.55
CA ASN A 284 14.04 1.28 -0.29
C ASN A 284 14.17 -0.12 0.33
N ALA A 285 13.99 -1.19 -0.45
CA ALA A 285 14.23 -2.57 0.03
C ALA A 285 15.67 -2.81 0.51
N LEU A 286 16.68 -2.21 -0.14
CA LEU A 286 18.06 -2.28 0.34
C LEU A 286 18.25 -1.56 1.69
N ARG A 287 17.61 -0.39 1.87
CA ARG A 287 17.60 0.33 3.15
C ARG A 287 16.98 -0.52 4.26
N GLU A 288 15.88 -1.21 3.98
CA GLU A 288 15.27 -2.15 4.93
C GLU A 288 16.19 -3.31 5.30
N ILE A 289 16.88 -3.89 4.31
CA ILE A 289 17.89 -4.93 4.57
C ILE A 289 18.99 -4.38 5.47
N ILE A 290 19.50 -3.16 5.21
CA ILE A 290 20.52 -2.55 6.07
C ILE A 290 19.98 -2.39 7.50
N LEU A 291 18.78 -1.82 7.68
CA LEU A 291 18.16 -1.66 9.01
C LEU A 291 18.02 -3.00 9.74
N ARG A 292 17.58 -4.06 9.05
CA ARG A 292 17.39 -5.40 9.63
C ARG A 292 18.70 -6.05 10.07
N HIS A 293 19.84 -5.67 9.51
CA HIS A 293 21.14 -6.31 9.80
C HIS A 293 22.16 -5.42 10.50
N THR A 294 21.83 -4.14 10.73
CA THR A 294 22.65 -3.20 11.48
C THR A 294 22.35 -3.20 12.99
N PRO A 295 23.34 -3.55 13.85
CA PRO A 295 23.14 -3.63 15.31
C PRO A 295 23.31 -2.29 16.04
N ARG A 296 23.77 -1.25 15.35
CA ARG A 296 24.12 0.05 15.94
C ARG A 296 23.14 1.13 15.53
N ILE A 297 22.67 1.86 16.53
CA ILE A 297 21.79 3.03 16.35
C ILE A 297 22.42 4.05 15.38
N ASP A 298 23.73 4.29 15.47
CA ASP A 298 24.48 5.22 14.60
C ASP A 298 24.42 4.83 13.12
N GLU A 299 24.44 3.53 12.84
CA GLU A 299 24.41 3.02 11.48
C GLU A 299 22.96 2.99 10.95
N ALA A 300 21.98 2.71 11.82
CA ALA A 300 20.55 2.78 11.50
C ALA A 300 20.10 4.22 11.22
N GLU A 301 20.66 5.20 11.93
CA GLU A 301 20.43 6.63 11.72
C GLU A 301 20.67 7.01 10.24
N SER A 302 21.79 6.59 9.64
CA SER A 302 22.08 6.90 8.22
C SER A 302 21.01 6.42 7.23
N VAL A 303 20.22 5.40 7.62
CA VAL A 303 19.14 4.85 6.80
C VAL A 303 17.79 5.47 7.14
N LEU A 304 17.54 5.77 8.42
CA LEU A 304 16.36 6.51 8.88
C LEU A 304 16.35 7.96 8.39
N LEU A 305 17.51 8.55 8.15
CA LEU A 305 17.70 9.89 7.61
C LEU A 305 17.67 9.97 6.08
N ALA A 306 17.71 8.83 5.39
CA ALA A 306 17.77 8.82 3.95
C ALA A 306 16.40 9.22 3.38
N GLU A 307 16.39 10.11 2.39
CA GLU A 307 15.18 10.44 1.64
C GLU A 307 14.67 9.16 0.95
N TYR A 308 13.54 8.65 1.43
CA TYR A 308 12.87 7.51 0.82
C TYR A 308 12.29 7.99 -0.49
N LEU A 309 12.70 7.32 -1.57
CA LEU A 309 12.24 7.69 -2.89
C LEU A 309 10.78 7.23 -3.01
N PRO A 310 9.89 8.03 -3.58
CA PRO A 310 8.49 7.62 -3.75
C PRO A 310 8.47 6.26 -4.44
N PRO A 311 7.60 5.34 -3.99
CA PRO A 311 7.40 4.12 -4.74
C PRO A 311 7.05 4.49 -6.17
N ILE A 312 7.57 3.74 -7.14
CA ILE A 312 7.06 3.88 -8.50
C ILE A 312 5.63 3.38 -8.40
N HIS A 313 4.65 4.28 -8.35
CA HIS A 313 3.25 3.88 -8.36
C HIS A 313 3.06 2.96 -9.56
N MET A 314 2.89 1.67 -9.30
CA MET A 314 2.27 0.81 -10.28
C MET A 314 0.92 1.45 -10.50
N LEU A 315 0.71 1.95 -11.72
CA LEU A 315 -0.54 2.52 -12.21
C LEU A 315 -1.69 1.84 -11.47
N SER A 316 -2.37 2.55 -10.57
CA SER A 316 -3.48 1.98 -9.80
C SER A 316 -4.49 1.43 -10.80
N PHE A 317 -4.53 0.10 -10.94
CA PHE A 317 -5.29 -0.58 -11.99
C PHE A 317 -6.79 -0.69 -11.64
N ASP A 318 -7.19 -0.23 -10.46
CA ASP A 318 -8.52 -0.52 -9.93
C ASP A 318 -9.62 0.39 -10.48
N HIS A 319 -9.31 1.51 -11.14
CA HIS A 319 -10.33 2.47 -11.57
C HIS A 319 -10.13 2.96 -13.02
N PRO A 320 -10.75 2.32 -14.02
CA PRO A 320 -10.81 2.85 -15.39
C PRO A 320 -11.75 4.08 -15.42
N GLY A 321 -11.22 5.24 -15.04
CA GLY A 321 -11.98 6.50 -14.99
C GLY A 321 -11.39 7.59 -14.09
N HIS A 322 -10.42 7.27 -13.25
CA HIS A 322 -9.63 8.26 -12.50
C HIS A 322 -8.18 8.23 -12.98
N TYR A 323 -7.95 8.83 -14.14
CA TYR A 323 -6.77 9.70 -14.29
C TYR A 323 -7.13 11.05 -13.64
N GLY A 324 -7.51 10.99 -12.35
CA GLY A 324 -7.45 12.18 -11.52
C GLY A 324 -5.97 12.38 -11.23
N ASP A 325 -5.53 13.64 -11.29
CA ASP A 325 -4.22 14.07 -10.83
C ASP A 325 -3.81 13.20 -9.63
N VAL A 326 -2.81 12.35 -9.84
CA VAL A 326 -2.12 11.75 -8.71
C VAL A 326 -1.52 12.97 -8.05
N ASP A 327 -2.13 13.45 -6.96
CA ASP A 327 -1.59 14.56 -6.20
C ASP A 327 -0.09 14.28 -6.06
N ASP A 328 0.72 15.16 -6.62
CA ASP A 328 2.19 15.15 -6.56
C ASP A 328 2.70 15.36 -5.11
N GLU A 329 1.86 15.13 -4.10
CA GLU A 329 2.30 14.91 -2.73
C GLU A 329 2.99 13.55 -2.66
N ILE A 330 4.24 13.58 -3.11
CA ILE A 330 5.29 12.63 -2.81
C ILE A 330 5.33 12.51 -1.29
N SER A 331 4.54 11.58 -0.77
CA SER A 331 4.54 11.19 0.62
C SER A 331 5.93 10.61 0.92
N MET A 332 6.75 11.41 1.60
CA MET A 332 8.03 11.01 2.16
C MET A 332 7.73 10.07 3.34
N THR A 333 7.25 8.86 3.08
CA THR A 333 6.90 7.91 4.14
C THR A 333 8.07 7.00 4.47
N LEU A 334 8.22 6.73 5.77
CA LEU A 334 9.03 5.62 6.23
C LEU A 334 8.37 4.35 5.68
N PRO A 335 9.08 3.44 5.02
CA PRO A 335 8.50 2.14 4.70
C PRO A 335 7.96 1.49 5.98
N THR A 336 6.80 0.85 5.92
CA THR A 336 6.14 0.20 7.08
C THR A 336 7.09 -0.70 7.87
N SER A 337 8.06 -1.31 7.18
CA SER A 337 9.13 -2.14 7.73
C SER A 337 10.11 -1.38 8.64
N ALA A 338 10.43 -0.13 8.34
CA ALA A 338 11.31 0.72 9.14
C ALA A 338 10.55 1.31 10.34
N ALA A 339 9.27 1.63 10.20
CA ALA A 339 8.39 1.94 11.35
C ALA A 339 8.29 0.72 12.30
N THR A 340 8.06 -0.46 11.72
CA THR A 340 8.07 -1.74 12.46
C THR A 340 9.41 -1.98 13.16
N TRP A 341 10.53 -1.69 12.49
CA TRP A 341 11.86 -1.82 13.09
C TRP A 341 12.02 -0.87 14.27
N VAL A 342 11.69 0.41 14.11
CA VAL A 342 11.73 1.41 15.20
C VAL A 342 10.91 0.94 16.38
N ASN A 343 9.68 0.49 16.13
CA ASN A 343 8.76 0.10 17.20
C ASN A 343 9.17 -1.18 17.92
N ALA A 344 9.73 -2.15 17.18
CA ALA A 344 10.07 -3.46 17.73
C ALA A 344 11.50 -3.55 18.29
N GLN A 345 12.43 -2.74 17.79
CA GLN A 345 13.86 -2.85 18.13
C GLN A 345 14.36 -1.76 19.08
N LEU A 346 13.73 -0.58 19.09
CA LEU A 346 14.17 0.50 19.97
C LEU A 346 13.44 0.44 21.31
N SER A 347 14.21 0.39 22.40
CA SER A 347 13.70 0.71 23.73
C SER A 347 13.50 2.21 23.89
N LEU A 348 12.74 2.65 24.90
CA LEU A 348 12.58 4.05 25.27
C LEU A 348 13.93 4.78 25.41
N ALA A 349 14.92 4.12 26.03
CA ALA A 349 16.26 4.69 26.19
C ALA A 349 17.00 4.88 24.84
N ASP A 350 16.77 3.97 23.89
CA ASP A 350 17.35 4.08 22.55
C ASP A 350 16.65 5.20 21.75
N MET A 351 15.32 5.36 21.92
CA MET A 351 14.56 6.48 21.35
C MET A 351 15.03 7.83 21.92
N GLU A 352 15.20 7.96 23.24
CA GLU A 352 15.78 9.16 23.86
C GLU A 352 17.19 9.45 23.34
N THR A 353 18.01 8.41 23.11
CA THR A 353 19.35 8.57 22.53
C THR A 353 19.30 9.16 21.13
N LEU A 354 18.36 8.69 20.29
CA LEU A 354 18.14 9.21 18.94
C LEU A 354 17.62 10.65 18.94
N LEU A 355 16.64 10.97 19.79
CA LEU A 355 16.04 12.30 19.88
C LEU A 355 17.05 13.40 20.24
N ASN A 356 18.10 13.05 20.97
CA ASN A 356 19.18 13.97 21.32
C ASN A 356 20.22 14.18 20.19
N ARG A 357 20.04 13.58 19.01
CA ARG A 357 20.93 13.76 17.85
C ARG A 357 20.42 14.82 16.90
N ARG A 358 21.32 15.74 16.52
CA ARG A 358 21.00 16.95 15.74
C ARG A 358 20.59 16.73 14.27
N LYS A 359 20.52 15.49 13.78
CA LYS A 359 20.39 15.20 12.34
C LYS A 359 19.05 14.60 11.91
N LEU A 360 18.14 14.25 12.83
CA LEU A 360 16.82 13.68 12.49
C LEU A 360 15.98 14.64 11.63
N HIS A 361 15.30 14.07 10.62
CA HIS A 361 14.28 14.81 9.86
C HIS A 361 13.17 15.29 10.81
N PRO A 362 12.63 16.52 10.67
CA PRO A 362 11.68 17.08 11.65
C PRO A 362 10.42 16.23 11.89
N GLY A 363 9.83 15.66 10.83
CA GLY A 363 8.65 14.77 10.95
C GLY A 363 8.96 13.49 11.72
N LEU A 364 10.07 12.81 11.37
CA LEU A 364 10.55 11.62 12.10
C LEU A 364 10.87 11.94 13.56
N TRP A 365 11.55 13.07 13.82
CA TRP A 365 11.86 13.50 15.18
C TRP A 365 10.56 13.67 15.99
N THR A 366 9.56 14.33 15.40
CA THR A 366 8.26 14.59 16.05
C THR A 366 7.55 13.29 16.40
N ASN A 367 7.41 12.36 15.44
CA ASN A 367 6.76 11.08 15.68
C ASN A 367 7.50 10.23 16.71
N LEU A 368 8.84 10.22 16.65
CA LEU A 368 9.67 9.52 17.62
C LEU A 368 9.53 10.12 19.03
N ALA A 369 9.43 11.44 19.14
CA ALA A 369 9.26 12.15 20.41
C ALA A 369 7.89 11.87 21.04
N VAL A 370 6.83 11.90 20.24
CA VAL A 370 5.47 11.54 20.66
C VAL A 370 5.42 10.08 21.12
N ALA A 371 5.99 9.16 20.34
CA ALA A 371 6.04 7.74 20.69
C ALA A 371 6.84 7.50 21.97
N ALA A 372 8.03 8.09 22.10
CA ALA A 372 8.87 7.96 23.29
C ALA A 372 8.16 8.53 24.54
N TRP A 373 7.53 9.71 24.43
CA TRP A 373 6.81 10.31 25.55
C TRP A 373 5.61 9.44 25.98
N THR A 374 4.83 8.96 25.03
CA THR A 374 3.66 8.11 25.30
C THR A 374 4.07 6.76 25.89
N ARG A 375 5.17 6.16 25.40
CA ARG A 375 5.78 4.96 25.98
C ARG A 375 6.22 5.18 27.43
N ALA A 376 6.87 6.30 27.71
CA ALA A 376 7.30 6.64 29.06
C ALA A 376 6.11 6.76 30.02
N VAL A 377 5.01 7.40 29.58
CA VAL A 377 3.76 7.47 30.34
C VAL A 377 3.16 6.08 30.56
N ALA A 378 3.01 5.27 29.52
CA ALA A 378 2.43 3.93 29.59
C ALA A 378 3.23 3.00 30.53
N LEU A 379 4.57 3.13 30.54
CA LEU A 379 5.47 2.38 31.42
C LEU A 379 5.61 2.99 32.82
N ARG A 380 4.95 4.12 33.09
CA ARG A 380 5.09 4.93 34.32
C ARG A 380 6.53 5.35 34.62
N ASP A 381 7.34 5.55 33.59
CA ASP A 381 8.66 6.16 33.68
C ASP A 381 8.53 7.69 33.67
N HIS A 382 8.20 8.24 34.83
CA HIS A 382 7.94 9.66 34.98
C HIS A 382 9.16 10.54 34.72
N ASP A 383 10.38 10.04 34.97
CA ASP A 383 11.59 10.83 34.76
C ASP A 383 11.85 11.02 33.27
N SER A 384 11.73 9.95 32.48
CA SER A 384 11.84 10.01 31.01
C SER A 384 10.72 10.86 30.41
N ALA A 385 9.47 10.66 30.84
CA ALA A 385 8.34 11.48 30.36
C ALA A 385 8.54 12.98 30.65
N ARG A 386 9.07 13.35 31.83
CA ARG A 386 9.34 14.76 32.17
C ARG A 386 10.44 15.38 31.32
N ARG A 387 11.51 14.65 31.02
CA ARG A 387 12.59 15.10 30.11
C ARG A 387 12.06 15.30 28.69
N LEU A 388 11.29 14.33 28.19
CA LEU A 388 10.71 14.37 26.85
C LEU A 388 9.65 15.48 26.69
N SER A 389 8.95 15.84 27.78
CA SER A 389 7.93 16.89 27.74
C SER A 389 8.47 18.25 27.27
N SER A 390 9.68 18.65 27.70
CA SER A 390 10.25 19.93 27.27
C SER A 390 10.67 19.93 25.80
N GLN A 391 11.19 18.79 25.33
CA GLN A 391 11.58 18.62 23.93
C GLN A 391 10.34 18.64 23.04
N LEU A 392 9.31 17.87 23.38
CA LEU A 392 8.08 17.76 22.59
C LEU A 392 7.31 19.09 22.53
N ALA A 393 7.25 19.84 23.63
CA ALA A 393 6.64 21.17 23.66
C ALA A 393 7.29 22.15 22.67
N SER A 394 8.59 21.98 22.38
CA SER A 394 9.31 22.84 21.44
C SER A 394 9.01 22.49 19.97
N SER A 395 8.64 21.24 19.68
CA SER A 395 8.35 20.75 18.33
C SER A 395 6.87 20.86 17.97
N ILE A 396 5.97 20.65 18.93
CA ILE A 396 4.53 20.83 18.77
C ILE A 396 4.06 21.91 19.75
N PRO A 397 4.14 23.20 19.40
CA PRO A 397 3.81 24.30 20.31
C PRO A 397 2.42 24.20 20.93
N GLY A 398 1.44 23.64 20.21
CA GLY A 398 0.08 23.43 20.70
C GLY A 398 -0.03 22.46 21.90
N LEU A 399 0.99 21.65 22.17
CA LEU A 399 1.06 20.77 23.35
C LEU A 399 1.82 21.39 24.53
N SER A 400 2.37 22.61 24.38
CA SER A 400 3.26 23.21 25.40
C SER A 400 2.61 23.31 26.77
N GLU A 401 1.39 23.84 26.82
CA GLU A 401 0.67 24.03 28.08
C GLU A 401 0.36 22.69 28.78
N PRO A 402 -0.30 21.69 28.14
CA PRO A 402 -0.57 20.43 28.80
C PRO A 402 0.70 19.65 29.18
N LEU A 403 1.78 19.71 28.38
CA LEU A 403 3.07 19.09 28.71
C LEU A 403 3.74 19.77 29.92
N GLU A 404 3.68 21.10 30.03
CA GLU A 404 4.19 21.82 31.20
C GLU A 404 3.37 21.54 32.46
N ARG A 405 2.05 21.39 32.35
CA ARG A 405 1.19 20.94 33.47
C ARG A 405 1.61 19.56 33.97
N TYR A 406 1.83 18.61 33.06
CA TYR A 406 2.36 17.29 33.42
C TYR A 406 3.74 17.40 34.10
N ARG A 407 4.66 18.18 33.54
CA ARG A 407 6.05 18.29 34.02
C ARG A 407 6.15 18.86 35.45
N ARG A 408 5.25 19.80 35.80
CA ARG A 408 5.17 20.47 37.11
C ARG A 408 4.26 19.75 38.10
N ALA A 409 3.56 18.70 37.68
CA ALA A 409 2.64 17.97 38.55
C ALA A 409 3.37 17.25 39.70
N GLU A 410 2.77 17.35 40.88
CA GLU A 410 3.16 16.54 42.03
C GLU A 410 3.02 15.04 41.69
N PRO A 411 3.82 14.15 42.32
CA PRO A 411 3.79 12.73 42.04
C PRO A 411 2.38 12.10 42.11
N SER A 412 1.52 12.56 43.02
CA SER A 412 0.14 12.07 43.17
C SER A 412 -0.79 12.43 42.01
N ASP A 413 -0.48 13.50 41.28
CA ASP A 413 -1.34 14.08 40.23
C ASP A 413 -0.83 13.79 38.82
N ARG A 414 0.38 13.25 38.72
CA ARG A 414 1.10 13.11 37.45
C ARG A 414 0.43 12.15 36.47
N ASP A 415 -0.02 10.99 36.95
CA ASP A 415 -0.77 10.02 36.14
C ASP A 415 -2.02 10.66 35.53
N PHE A 416 -2.70 11.51 36.30
CA PHE A 416 -3.90 12.20 35.82
C PHE A 416 -3.58 13.26 34.76
N GLN A 417 -2.53 14.07 34.96
CA GLN A 417 -2.16 15.08 33.95
C GLN A 417 -1.73 14.44 32.62
N ALA A 418 -1.08 13.27 32.66
CA ALA A 418 -0.78 12.51 31.45
C ALA A 418 -2.05 11.94 30.80
N ALA A 419 -2.99 11.41 31.60
CA ALA A 419 -4.24 10.87 31.10
C ALA A 419 -5.13 11.94 30.46
N ASP A 420 -5.29 13.11 31.09
CA ASP A 420 -6.01 14.28 30.55
C ASP A 420 -5.43 14.71 29.20
N LEU A 421 -4.09 14.77 29.08
CA LEU A 421 -3.41 15.08 27.83
C LEU A 421 -3.71 14.03 26.75
N LEU A 422 -3.49 12.75 27.03
CA LEU A 422 -3.72 11.66 26.05
C LEU A 422 -5.19 11.57 25.61
N VAL A 423 -6.14 11.79 26.52
CA VAL A 423 -7.58 11.77 26.22
C VAL A 423 -7.99 12.87 25.25
N ARG A 424 -7.32 14.03 25.31
CA ARG A 424 -7.57 15.18 24.44
C ARG A 424 -6.79 15.12 23.11
N HIS A 425 -5.70 14.34 23.07
CA HIS A 425 -4.82 14.18 21.92
C HIS A 425 -4.65 12.69 21.57
N PRO A 426 -5.70 12.03 21.06
CA PRO A 426 -5.75 10.59 21.04
C PRO A 426 -4.90 9.95 19.92
N ALA A 427 -4.43 10.74 18.94
CA ALA A 427 -3.44 10.31 17.96
C ALA A 427 -2.04 10.09 18.56
N MET A 428 -1.79 10.51 19.81
CA MET A 428 -0.53 10.21 20.50
C MET A 428 -0.43 8.72 20.83
N SER A 429 0.41 8.00 20.07
CA SER A 429 0.57 6.54 20.16
C SER A 429 1.87 6.14 20.84
N VAL A 430 1.95 4.90 21.35
CA VAL A 430 3.22 4.28 21.76
C VAL A 430 4.06 3.82 20.55
N GLU A 431 3.50 3.90 19.34
CA GLU A 431 4.14 3.48 18.10
C GLU A 431 4.42 4.67 17.19
N VAL A 432 5.57 4.62 16.52
CA VAL A 432 5.88 5.48 15.38
C VAL A 432 5.13 4.90 14.18
N LYS A 433 4.14 5.63 13.66
CA LYS A 433 3.33 5.19 12.51
C LYS A 433 4.14 5.30 11.20
N ASP A 434 4.78 6.45 10.98
CA ASP A 434 5.62 6.76 9.81
C ASP A 434 6.58 7.96 10.11
N ILE A 435 7.07 8.68 9.09
CA ILE A 435 7.92 9.88 9.24
C ILE A 435 7.24 11.20 8.84
N GLU A 436 5.96 11.17 8.49
CA GLU A 436 5.19 12.37 8.17
C GLU A 436 4.92 13.20 9.42
N ASP A 437 4.73 14.50 9.25
CA ASP A 437 4.40 15.37 10.38
C ASP A 437 2.92 15.24 10.75
N HIS A 438 2.65 14.44 11.78
CA HIS A 438 1.29 14.23 12.32
C HIS A 438 0.87 15.28 13.35
N SER A 439 1.58 16.40 13.48
CA SER A 439 1.25 17.45 14.45
C SER A 439 -0.18 17.96 14.28
N THR A 440 -0.67 18.10 13.04
CA THR A 440 -2.05 18.55 12.77
C THR A 440 -3.09 17.51 13.25
N GLU A 441 -2.86 16.23 13.00
CA GLU A 441 -3.73 15.14 13.48
C GLU A 441 -3.73 15.08 15.01
N ILE A 442 -2.56 15.20 15.64
CA ILE A 442 -2.41 15.22 17.11
C ILE A 442 -3.18 16.38 17.72
N LEU A 443 -3.16 17.54 17.08
CA LEU A 443 -3.83 18.75 17.56
C LEU A 443 -5.33 18.78 17.27
N SER A 444 -5.82 18.04 16.27
CA SER A 444 -7.25 17.99 15.94
C SER A 444 -8.08 17.39 17.09
N GLY A 445 -7.48 16.46 17.85
CA GLY A 445 -8.15 15.77 18.95
C GLY A 445 -9.24 14.80 18.46
N GLU A 446 -9.24 14.44 17.17
CA GLU A 446 -10.18 13.50 16.55
C GLU A 446 -9.86 12.05 16.90
N PHE A 447 -10.90 11.23 17.03
CA PHE A 447 -10.75 9.81 17.38
C PHE A 447 -10.65 8.93 16.13
N ALA A 448 -9.59 8.10 16.06
CA ALA A 448 -9.38 7.04 15.08
C ALA A 448 -9.32 5.66 15.77
N LEU A 449 -9.43 4.58 14.99
CA LEU A 449 -9.45 3.20 15.50
C LEU A 449 -8.10 2.72 16.07
N ASP A 450 -7.00 3.37 15.69
CA ASP A 450 -5.62 3.02 16.03
C ASP A 450 -5.00 3.97 17.08
N ASN A 451 -5.84 4.72 17.81
CA ASN A 451 -5.40 5.66 18.84
C ASN A 451 -4.71 4.97 20.04
N TRP A 452 -3.72 5.65 20.60
CA TRP A 452 -2.90 5.21 21.74
C TRP A 452 -2.18 3.86 21.57
N TRP A 453 -2.66 2.80 22.22
CA TRP A 453 -2.06 1.47 22.18
C TRP A 453 -3.09 0.35 22.38
N CYS A 454 -2.80 -0.74 21.69
CA CYS A 454 -3.61 -1.93 21.57
C CYS A 454 -2.86 -3.13 22.15
N LEU A 455 -3.20 -3.53 23.39
CA LEU A 455 -2.51 -4.62 24.08
C LEU A 455 -3.54 -5.60 24.66
N VAL A 456 -4.35 -6.17 23.78
CA VAL A 456 -5.00 -7.46 24.03
C VAL A 456 -4.20 -8.48 23.24
N ALA A 457 -3.76 -9.55 23.89
CA ALA A 457 -3.05 -10.65 23.25
C ALA A 457 -3.89 -11.27 22.12
N THR A 458 -3.72 -10.79 20.89
CA THR A 458 -4.17 -11.49 19.70
C THR A 458 -2.97 -12.23 19.13
N ASP A 459 -3.14 -13.54 18.91
CA ASP A 459 -2.13 -14.47 18.37
C ASP A 459 -1.50 -14.03 17.03
N SER A 460 -2.02 -12.98 16.39
CA SER A 460 -1.45 -12.28 15.25
C SER A 460 -0.25 -11.40 15.66
N ARG A 461 0.78 -12.07 16.17
CA ARG A 461 2.15 -11.55 16.14
C ARG A 461 2.49 -11.19 14.69
N PRO A 462 3.17 -10.07 14.38
CA PRO A 462 4.04 -10.02 13.22
C PRO A 462 5.25 -10.93 13.54
N GLN A 463 5.01 -12.25 13.58
CA GLN A 463 6.03 -13.26 13.80
C GLN A 463 7.11 -13.22 12.70
N ASP A 464 6.75 -12.68 11.54
CA ASP A 464 7.57 -12.76 10.34
C ASP A 464 8.67 -11.70 10.24
N PHE A 465 8.61 -10.62 11.04
CA PHE A 465 9.66 -9.57 11.00
C PHE A 465 10.70 -9.69 12.12
N LEU A 466 10.48 -10.53 13.14
CA LEU A 466 11.26 -10.51 14.38
C LEU A 466 12.23 -11.68 14.60
N THR A 467 12.38 -12.58 13.63
CA THR A 467 13.23 -13.77 13.78
C THR A 467 14.62 -13.68 13.15
N LEU A 468 15.07 -12.52 12.67
CA LEU A 468 16.43 -12.35 12.15
C LEU A 468 17.32 -11.49 13.06
N ALA A 469 18.13 -12.19 13.86
CA ALA A 469 19.55 -11.92 14.16
C ALA A 469 19.99 -10.53 14.69
N PHE A 470 20.06 -10.34 16.02
CA PHE A 470 20.91 -9.32 16.69
C PHE A 470 21.46 -9.78 18.06
N PRO A 471 22.68 -9.36 18.47
CA PRO A 471 23.26 -9.67 19.77
C PRO A 471 22.62 -8.89 20.95
N SER A 472 22.92 -9.35 22.15
CA SER A 472 22.05 -9.39 23.34
C SER A 472 21.70 -8.08 24.05
N ALA A 473 22.53 -7.04 24.16
CA ALA A 473 22.25 -5.97 25.14
C ALA A 473 21.08 -5.00 24.80
N SER A 474 21.01 -4.44 23.59
CA SER A 474 19.89 -3.56 23.20
C SER A 474 18.61 -4.35 22.95
N ARG A 475 18.74 -5.57 22.41
CA ARG A 475 17.63 -6.52 22.29
C ARG A 475 17.07 -6.90 23.65
N ASP A 476 17.91 -7.16 24.65
CA ASP A 476 17.44 -7.51 25.99
C ASP A 476 16.71 -6.33 26.64
N ARG A 477 17.17 -5.08 26.41
CA ARG A 477 16.45 -3.88 26.88
C ARG A 477 15.10 -3.72 26.17
N ALA A 478 15.07 -3.80 24.84
CA ALA A 478 13.84 -3.71 24.05
C ALA A 478 12.87 -4.87 24.36
N ASN A 479 13.38 -6.09 24.54
CA ASN A 479 12.58 -7.25 24.93
C ASN A 479 12.01 -7.10 26.34
N LYS A 480 12.82 -6.68 27.32
CA LYS A 480 12.34 -6.42 28.69
C LYS A 480 11.27 -5.33 28.71
N GLU A 481 11.46 -4.27 27.95
CA GLU A 481 10.48 -3.20 27.80
C GLU A 481 9.19 -3.72 27.14
N ARG A 482 9.33 -4.49 26.06
CA ARG A 482 8.20 -5.14 25.37
C ARG A 482 7.45 -6.11 26.27
N ASP A 483 8.13 -6.90 27.08
CA ASP A 483 7.51 -7.79 28.07
C ASP A 483 6.72 -7.01 29.14
N ARG A 484 7.14 -5.77 29.44
CA ARG A 484 6.35 -4.87 30.30
C ARG A 484 5.14 -4.34 29.55
N PHE A 485 5.28 -3.90 28.30
CA PHE A 485 4.16 -3.49 27.45
C PHE A 485 3.11 -4.59 27.32
N LEU A 486 3.49 -5.83 27.02
CA LEU A 486 2.56 -6.95 26.87
C LEU A 486 1.74 -7.27 28.13
N LYS A 487 2.15 -6.77 29.30
CA LYS A 487 1.41 -6.90 30.57
C LYS A 487 0.48 -5.73 30.84
N LEU A 488 0.56 -4.67 30.05
CA LEU A 488 -0.34 -3.52 30.15
C LEU A 488 -1.72 -3.88 29.60
N ASP A 489 -2.75 -3.30 30.20
CA ASP A 489 -4.11 -3.32 29.63
C ASP A 489 -4.18 -2.36 28.42
N ASN A 490 -5.24 -2.43 27.63
CA ASN A 490 -5.44 -1.47 26.55
C ASN A 490 -5.51 -0.03 27.09
N ALA A 491 -5.16 0.94 26.25
CA ALA A 491 -5.08 2.35 26.63
C ALA A 491 -6.38 2.87 27.22
N THR A 492 -7.51 2.59 26.56
CA THR A 492 -8.85 3.04 26.97
C THR A 492 -9.16 2.63 28.41
N ASN A 493 -8.87 1.38 28.78
CA ASN A 493 -9.10 0.88 30.14
C ASN A 493 -8.19 1.56 31.17
N GLN A 494 -6.91 1.74 30.84
CA GLN A 494 -5.95 2.38 31.76
C GLN A 494 -6.31 3.85 32.01
N LEU A 495 -6.57 4.60 30.95
CA LEU A 495 -6.97 6.00 31.02
C LEU A 495 -8.30 6.14 31.77
N ALA A 496 -9.29 5.29 31.48
CA ALA A 496 -10.57 5.27 32.20
C ALA A 496 -10.40 5.07 33.70
N ARG A 497 -9.52 4.17 34.16
CA ARG A 497 -9.28 3.96 35.59
C ARG A 497 -8.67 5.18 36.25
N ILE A 498 -7.72 5.86 35.59
CA ILE A 498 -7.09 7.08 36.10
C ILE A 498 -8.13 8.19 36.22
N ILE A 499 -8.93 8.44 35.17
CA ILE A 499 -9.96 9.49 35.16
C ILE A 499 -11.06 9.19 36.19
N LEU A 500 -11.53 7.95 36.32
CA LEU A 500 -12.50 7.56 37.35
C LEU A 500 -11.95 7.74 38.77
N ALA A 501 -10.68 7.40 39.01
CA ALA A 501 -10.04 7.62 40.30
C ALA A 501 -9.87 9.12 40.62
N ARG A 502 -9.56 9.94 39.62
CA ARG A 502 -9.55 11.40 39.78
C ARG A 502 -10.94 11.93 40.10
N ALA A 503 -11.98 11.47 39.41
CA ALA A 503 -13.35 11.89 39.66
C ALA A 503 -13.86 11.55 41.06
N LYS A 504 -13.34 10.49 41.66
CA LYS A 504 -13.64 10.13 43.05
C LYS A 504 -12.94 11.05 44.06
N SER A 505 -11.69 11.43 43.79
CA SER A 505 -10.86 12.22 44.73
C SER A 505 -10.99 13.73 44.56
N HIS A 506 -11.24 14.19 43.34
CA HIS A 506 -11.34 15.59 42.93
C HIS A 506 -12.61 15.79 42.09
N PRO A 507 -13.77 15.62 42.73
CA PRO A 507 -15.04 15.59 42.00
C PRO A 507 -15.43 16.89 41.30
N ASP A 508 -14.82 18.01 41.66
CA ASP A 508 -15.15 19.33 41.13
C ASP A 508 -14.14 19.77 40.07
N ASP A 509 -13.21 18.89 39.64
CA ASP A 509 -12.28 19.19 38.55
C ASP A 509 -13.06 19.33 37.23
N PRO A 510 -13.03 20.52 36.59
CA PRO A 510 -13.90 20.83 35.45
C PRO A 510 -13.54 20.05 34.18
N ARG A 511 -12.40 19.37 34.14
CA ARG A 511 -11.94 18.58 32.97
C ARG A 511 -12.62 17.22 32.87
N ILE A 512 -12.98 16.65 34.01
CA ILE A 512 -13.49 15.28 34.14
C ILE A 512 -14.72 15.00 33.25
N PRO A 513 -15.73 15.88 33.16
CA PRO A 513 -16.90 15.61 32.32
C PRO A 513 -16.54 15.41 30.84
N GLU A 514 -15.59 16.18 30.32
CA GLU A 514 -15.10 16.03 28.94
C GLU A 514 -14.31 14.74 28.78
N ASP A 515 -13.40 14.44 29.72
CA ASP A 515 -12.55 13.26 29.64
C ASP A 515 -13.39 11.98 29.68
N LEU A 516 -14.42 11.93 30.53
CA LEU A 516 -15.40 10.85 30.57
C LEU A 516 -16.13 10.71 29.23
N HIS A 517 -16.59 11.81 28.63
CA HIS A 517 -17.25 11.79 27.33
C HIS A 517 -16.35 11.22 26.23
N ARG A 518 -15.11 11.70 26.13
CA ARG A 518 -14.12 11.27 25.14
C ARG A 518 -13.77 9.79 25.31
N LEU A 519 -13.54 9.33 26.54
CA LEU A 519 -13.26 7.92 26.81
C LEU A 519 -14.44 6.99 26.54
N ILE A 520 -15.69 7.43 26.77
CA ILE A 520 -16.88 6.67 26.36
C ILE A 520 -16.93 6.54 24.84
N GLN A 521 -16.61 7.61 24.08
CA GLN A 521 -16.53 7.53 22.61
C GLN A 521 -15.43 6.57 22.16
N ALA A 522 -14.27 6.57 22.81
CA ALA A 522 -13.17 5.66 22.53
C ALA A 522 -13.53 4.16 22.74
N THR A 523 -14.69 3.84 23.33
CA THR A 523 -15.16 2.44 23.43
C THR A 523 -15.93 1.95 22.20
N ARG A 524 -16.21 2.83 21.22
CA ARG A 524 -16.92 2.47 19.95
C ARG A 524 -16.05 1.75 18.94
N GLY A 525 -14.74 1.79 19.10
CA GLY A 525 -13.76 1.28 18.15
C GLY A 525 -12.38 1.20 18.78
N GLY A 526 -11.43 0.57 18.10
CA GLY A 526 -10.10 0.28 18.63
C GLY A 526 -10.05 -0.95 19.54
N CYS A 527 -9.04 -1.04 20.39
CA CYS A 527 -8.75 -2.25 21.16
C CYS A 527 -9.53 -2.31 22.48
N VAL A 528 -10.68 -2.99 22.42
CA VAL A 528 -11.62 -3.14 23.53
C VAL A 528 -11.71 -4.59 24.01
N ASN A 529 -12.08 -4.79 25.28
CA ASN A 529 -12.35 -6.11 25.86
C ASN A 529 -13.58 -6.05 26.80
N ALA A 530 -13.94 -7.17 27.44
CA ALA A 530 -15.11 -7.22 28.34
C ALA A 530 -15.03 -6.20 29.50
N GLU A 531 -13.82 -5.90 29.96
CA GLU A 531 -13.57 -4.89 30.98
C GLU A 531 -13.83 -3.47 30.45
N THR A 532 -13.58 -3.21 29.16
CA THR A 532 -13.90 -1.93 28.51
C THR A 532 -15.37 -1.60 28.58
N SER A 533 -16.28 -2.55 28.29
CA SER A 533 -17.73 -2.31 28.42
C SER A 533 -18.14 -2.02 29.86
N ARG A 534 -17.52 -2.69 30.84
CA ARG A 534 -17.76 -2.41 32.27
C ARG A 534 -17.35 -1.00 32.65
N LEU A 535 -16.18 -0.55 32.18
CA LEU A 535 -15.66 0.80 32.41
C LEU A 535 -16.50 1.85 31.67
N SER A 536 -16.90 1.60 30.42
CA SER A 536 -17.79 2.47 29.62
C SER A 536 -19.09 2.77 30.38
N LYS A 537 -19.73 1.72 30.91
CA LYS A 537 -20.93 1.83 31.74
C LYS A 537 -20.69 2.61 33.03
N ALA A 538 -19.56 2.41 33.69
CA ALA A 538 -19.21 3.13 34.92
C ALA A 538 -19.00 4.64 34.65
N MET A 539 -18.25 4.98 33.60
CA MET A 539 -18.02 6.37 33.17
C MET A 539 -19.33 7.05 32.78
N PHE A 540 -20.18 6.37 32.01
CA PHE A 540 -21.48 6.89 31.59
C PHE A 540 -22.39 7.19 32.79
N ARG A 541 -22.48 6.25 33.74
CA ARG A 541 -23.26 6.45 34.97
C ARG A 541 -22.73 7.61 35.79
N LEU A 542 -21.42 7.76 35.92
CA LEU A 542 -20.81 8.86 36.65
C LEU A 542 -21.10 10.22 35.98
N LEU A 543 -20.92 10.29 34.66
CA LEU A 543 -21.21 11.47 33.85
C LEU A 543 -22.66 11.94 34.02
N HIS A 544 -23.62 11.02 33.94
CA HIS A 544 -25.05 11.34 34.04
C HIS A 544 -25.57 11.51 35.47
N SER A 545 -24.88 10.99 36.49
CA SER A 545 -25.30 11.17 37.88
C SER A 545 -24.73 12.44 38.51
N ARG A 546 -23.44 12.71 38.30
CA ARG A 546 -22.73 13.80 38.96
C ARG A 546 -22.59 15.05 38.08
N TYR A 547 -22.43 14.86 36.77
CA TYR A 547 -22.11 15.94 35.83
C TYR A 547 -23.23 16.19 34.81
N LYS A 548 -24.47 15.89 35.18
CA LYS A 548 -25.66 15.95 34.31
C LYS A 548 -25.91 17.33 33.67
N GLU A 549 -25.52 18.40 34.34
CA GLU A 549 -25.73 19.78 33.87
C GLU A 549 -24.64 20.23 32.87
N THR A 550 -23.63 19.39 32.62
CA THR A 550 -22.56 19.70 31.67
C THR A 550 -22.99 19.40 30.23
N PRO A 551 -22.49 20.15 29.23
CA PRO A 551 -22.79 19.86 27.81
C PRO A 551 -22.34 18.45 27.40
N TRP A 552 -21.35 17.89 28.09
CA TRP A 552 -20.79 16.56 27.82
C TRP A 552 -21.74 15.43 28.18
N ALA A 553 -22.53 15.56 29.26
CA ALA A 553 -23.59 14.61 29.58
C ALA A 553 -24.65 14.60 28.46
N GLY A 554 -25.08 15.78 27.99
CA GLY A 554 -26.04 15.90 26.88
C GLY A 554 -25.53 15.32 25.55
N LYS A 555 -24.23 15.48 25.25
CA LYS A 555 -23.59 14.89 24.06
C LYS A 555 -23.42 13.37 24.17
N THR A 556 -23.37 12.81 25.37
CA THR A 556 -23.14 11.38 25.60
C THR A 556 -24.47 10.63 25.78
N LYS A 557 -25.09 10.20 24.68
CA LYS A 557 -26.44 9.59 24.73
C LYS A 557 -26.47 8.12 25.15
N TYR A 558 -25.38 7.37 24.97
CA TYR A 558 -25.29 5.94 25.24
C TYR A 558 -23.87 5.54 25.69
N HIS A 559 -23.73 4.30 26.14
CA HIS A 559 -22.47 3.60 26.38
C HIS A 559 -22.46 2.29 25.60
N TYR A 560 -21.29 1.68 25.43
CA TYR A 560 -21.03 0.51 24.59
C TYR A 560 -20.58 -0.71 25.37
#